data_AF-A0A933KBY0-F1
#
_entry.id   AF-A0A933KBY0-F1
#
_cell.length_a   1.000
_cell.length_b   1.000
_cell.length_c   1.000
_cell.angle_alpha   90.00
_cell.angle_beta   90.00
_cell.angle_gamma   90.00
#
_symmetry.space_group_name_H-M   'P 1'
#
loop_
_entity.id
_entity.type
_entity.pdbx_description
1 polymer ?
#
loop_
_entity_poly.entity_id
_entity_poly.type
_entity_poly.pdbx_seq_one_letter_code
_entity_poly.pdbx_strand_id
1 'polypeptide(L)'
;MALLLELAERTAWWWAFDGAVIVCEAPVRLERDDRGRLHSARAQAIEYADGWGLYSWHGLRVDEDAILRLETLTVERILGEKNQEVMRGLIERVGAEWLFARAQAVVIDEKECGTLCRLALNGHEPLVVLRVRCPSTGRTYFLRVPPWMRTVESARAWTFDVPESEFAPLVET
;
A
#
# COMPACT_ATOMS: atom_id res chain seq x y z
N MET A 1 -20.61 -36.90 14.13
CA MET A 1 -20.06 -36.50 12.82
C MET A 1 -21.00 -35.56 12.06
N ALA A 2 -22.32 -35.86 11.98
CA ALA A 2 -23.31 -35.01 11.30
C ALA A 2 -23.34 -33.54 11.75
N LEU A 3 -23.22 -33.27 13.06
CA LEU A 3 -23.24 -31.91 13.62
C LEU A 3 -22.10 -31.02 13.09
N LEU A 4 -20.91 -31.59 12.88
CA LEU A 4 -19.75 -30.82 12.40
C LEU A 4 -19.85 -30.51 10.91
N LEU A 5 -20.47 -31.39 10.13
CA LEU A 5 -20.75 -31.16 8.71
C LEU A 5 -21.82 -30.08 8.54
N GLU A 6 -22.89 -30.14 9.34
CA GLU A 6 -23.95 -29.13 9.32
C GLU A 6 -23.43 -27.74 9.77
N LEU A 7 -22.50 -27.70 10.73
CA LEU A 7 -21.82 -26.47 11.11
C LEU A 7 -20.97 -25.93 9.94
N ALA A 8 -20.21 -26.79 9.25
CA ALA A 8 -19.37 -26.40 8.13
C ALA A 8 -20.16 -25.90 6.91
N GLU A 9 -21.39 -26.38 6.71
CA GLU A 9 -22.28 -25.92 5.63
C GLU A 9 -22.94 -24.57 5.92
N ARG A 10 -23.10 -24.21 7.21
CA ARG A 10 -23.81 -22.99 7.64
C ARG A 10 -22.89 -21.87 8.10
N THR A 11 -21.59 -22.14 8.26
CA THR A 11 -20.60 -21.21 8.80
C THR A 11 -19.39 -21.15 7.88
N ALA A 12 -18.58 -20.10 7.97
CA ALA A 12 -17.30 -20.08 7.27
C ALA A 12 -16.26 -20.89 8.06
N TRP A 13 -15.20 -20.24 8.51
CA TRP A 13 -14.17 -20.85 9.34
C TRP A 13 -14.62 -20.86 10.79
N TRP A 14 -14.31 -21.93 11.53
CA TRP A 14 -14.44 -21.97 12.98
C TRP A 14 -13.09 -22.26 13.61
N TRP A 15 -12.86 -21.69 14.78
CA TRP A 15 -11.65 -21.92 15.58
C TRP A 15 -12.07 -22.48 16.94
N ALA A 16 -11.63 -23.69 17.25
CA ALA A 16 -11.82 -24.26 18.59
C ALA A 16 -10.58 -24.04 19.46
N PHE A 17 -10.84 -23.70 20.71
CA PHE A 17 -9.90 -23.53 21.79
C PHE A 17 -10.36 -24.38 22.98
N ASP A 18 -9.53 -24.48 24.02
CA ASP A 18 -9.97 -25.10 25.27
C ASP A 18 -11.05 -24.23 25.93
N GLY A 19 -12.27 -24.77 26.07
CA GLY A 19 -13.42 -24.09 26.67
C GLY A 19 -14.13 -23.03 25.80
N ALA A 20 -13.71 -22.80 24.55
CA ALA A 20 -14.33 -21.80 23.67
C ALA A 20 -14.27 -22.17 22.18
N VAL A 21 -15.26 -21.71 21.41
CA VAL A 21 -15.26 -21.79 19.94
C VAL A 21 -15.65 -20.44 19.36
N ILE A 22 -14.88 -19.96 18.39
CA ILE A 22 -15.24 -18.81 17.57
C ILE A 22 -15.84 -19.34 16.28
N VAL A 23 -17.08 -18.93 15.99
CA VAL A 23 -17.82 -19.26 14.77
C VAL A 23 -18.29 -17.97 14.14
N CYS A 24 -18.07 -17.82 12.84
CA CYS A 24 -18.61 -16.71 12.06
C CYS A 24 -19.51 -17.24 10.96
N GLU A 25 -20.55 -16.48 10.64
CA GLU A 25 -21.36 -16.72 9.45
C GLU A 25 -20.50 -16.71 8.18
N ALA A 26 -20.98 -17.35 7.12
CA ALA A 26 -20.30 -17.27 5.83
C ALA A 26 -20.43 -15.86 5.24
N PRO A 27 -19.36 -15.27 4.68
CA PRO A 27 -19.48 -14.00 3.99
C PRO A 27 -20.36 -14.16 2.74
N VAL A 28 -21.20 -13.16 2.46
CA VAL A 28 -22.01 -13.10 1.23
C VAL A 28 -21.17 -12.74 0.00
N ARG A 29 -19.97 -12.19 0.21
CA ARG A 29 -18.97 -11.94 -0.83
C ARG A 29 -17.58 -12.29 -0.33
N LEU A 30 -16.79 -12.97 -1.16
CA LEU A 30 -15.37 -13.18 -0.94
C LEU A 30 -14.63 -13.11 -2.28
N GLU A 31 -13.89 -12.03 -2.51
CA GLU A 31 -13.09 -11.81 -3.71
C GLU A 31 -11.60 -11.88 -3.38
N ARG A 32 -10.87 -12.58 -4.25
CA ARG A 32 -9.43 -12.80 -4.14
C ARG A 32 -8.76 -12.59 -5.48
N ASP A 33 -7.49 -12.17 -5.45
CA ASP A 33 -6.66 -12.13 -6.64
C ASP A 33 -6.14 -13.52 -7.04
N ASP A 34 -5.39 -13.57 -8.13
CA ASP A 34 -4.74 -14.77 -8.68
C ASP A 34 -3.81 -15.50 -7.70
N ARG A 35 -3.37 -14.81 -6.63
CA ARG A 35 -2.53 -15.36 -5.56
C ARG A 35 -3.33 -15.73 -4.31
N GLY A 36 -4.66 -15.68 -4.37
CA GLY A 36 -5.55 -16.02 -3.26
C GLY A 36 -5.60 -14.96 -2.16
N ARG A 37 -5.09 -13.75 -2.38
CA ARG A 37 -5.12 -12.65 -1.40
C ARG A 37 -6.44 -11.91 -1.51
N LEU A 38 -7.01 -11.43 -0.40
CA LEU A 38 -8.20 -10.58 -0.43
C LEU A 38 -8.01 -9.39 -1.37
N HIS A 39 -8.85 -9.25 -2.38
CA HIS A 39 -8.74 -8.21 -3.37
C HIS A 39 -10.09 -7.95 -4.02
N SER A 40 -10.48 -6.69 -4.16
CA SER A 40 -11.52 -6.27 -5.09
C SER A 40 -11.21 -4.88 -5.62
N ALA A 41 -11.48 -4.66 -6.91
CA ALA A 41 -11.35 -3.36 -7.56
C ALA A 41 -12.66 -2.55 -7.56
N ARG A 42 -13.76 -3.11 -7.07
CA ARG A 42 -15.12 -2.59 -7.27
C ARG A 42 -16.02 -2.62 -6.05
N ALA A 43 -15.68 -3.39 -5.01
CA ALA A 43 -16.50 -3.59 -3.82
C ALA A 43 -15.62 -3.94 -2.61
N GLN A 44 -16.24 -4.27 -1.47
CA GLN A 44 -15.54 -4.93 -0.39
C GLN A 44 -14.98 -6.28 -0.89
N ALA A 45 -13.75 -6.60 -0.52
CA ALA A 45 -13.15 -7.90 -0.84
C ALA A 45 -13.76 -9.03 0.00
N ILE A 46 -14.32 -8.70 1.16
CA ILE A 46 -15.14 -9.59 1.97
C ILE A 46 -16.31 -8.80 2.55
N GLU A 47 -17.52 -9.34 2.45
CA GLU A 47 -18.78 -8.72 2.91
C GLU A 47 -19.63 -9.77 3.59
N TYR A 48 -20.26 -9.42 4.70
CA TYR A 48 -21.17 -10.25 5.48
C TYR A 48 -22.62 -9.77 5.31
N ALA A 49 -23.58 -10.60 5.70
CA ALA A 49 -25.00 -10.34 5.46
C ALA A 49 -25.54 -9.08 6.15
N ASP A 50 -24.87 -8.61 7.21
CA ASP A 50 -25.16 -7.37 7.92
C ASP A 50 -24.57 -6.11 7.26
N GLY A 51 -23.85 -6.27 6.15
CA GLY A 51 -23.14 -5.20 5.44
C GLY A 51 -21.76 -4.88 6.00
N TRP A 52 -21.31 -5.58 7.05
CA TRP A 52 -19.94 -5.44 7.52
C TRP A 52 -18.97 -6.09 6.53
N GLY A 53 -17.81 -5.47 6.32
CA GLY A 53 -16.83 -6.00 5.39
C GLY A 53 -15.54 -5.20 5.35
N LEU A 54 -14.61 -5.66 4.52
CA LEU A 54 -13.29 -5.05 4.35
C LEU A 54 -13.02 -4.76 2.87
N TYR A 55 -12.56 -3.54 2.60
CA TYR A 55 -11.96 -3.20 1.32
C TYR A 55 -10.49 -3.61 1.32
N SER A 56 -10.06 -4.27 0.25
CA SER A 56 -8.69 -4.77 0.13
C SER A 56 -8.19 -4.69 -1.30
N TRP A 57 -6.94 -4.25 -1.47
CA TRP A 57 -6.22 -4.19 -2.73
C TRP A 57 -4.99 -5.11 -2.67
N HIS A 58 -5.06 -6.28 -3.32
CA HIS A 58 -3.95 -7.24 -3.39
C HIS A 58 -3.43 -7.69 -2.01
N GLY A 59 -4.36 -7.89 -1.07
CA GLY A 59 -4.09 -8.26 0.32
C GLY A 59 -3.83 -7.09 1.27
N LEU A 60 -3.79 -5.85 0.77
CA LEU A 60 -3.65 -4.65 1.59
C LEU A 60 -5.03 -4.12 1.96
N ARG A 61 -5.33 -4.05 3.26
CA ARG A 61 -6.54 -3.36 3.73
C ARG A 61 -6.43 -1.87 3.39
N VAL A 62 -7.47 -1.34 2.75
CA VAL A 62 -7.57 0.07 2.35
C VAL A 62 -8.92 0.63 2.78
N ASP A 63 -9.05 1.96 2.72
CA ASP A 63 -10.33 2.63 2.92
C ASP A 63 -11.27 2.39 1.72
N GLU A 64 -12.57 2.57 1.96
CA GLU A 64 -13.61 2.49 0.93
C GLU A 64 -13.29 3.33 -0.31
N ASP A 65 -12.90 4.58 -0.12
CA ASP A 65 -12.68 5.52 -1.23
C ASP A 65 -11.58 5.05 -2.18
N ALA A 66 -10.59 4.33 -1.66
CA ALA A 66 -9.51 3.78 -2.45
C ALA A 66 -9.99 2.71 -3.45
N ILE A 67 -11.18 2.14 -3.24
CA ILE A 67 -11.81 1.17 -4.13
C ILE A 67 -12.97 1.81 -4.91
N LEU A 68 -13.87 2.51 -4.22
CA LEU A 68 -15.14 2.97 -4.80
C LEU A 68 -15.11 4.40 -5.36
N ARG A 69 -14.21 5.25 -4.88
CA ARG A 69 -14.24 6.71 -5.14
C ARG A 69 -12.85 7.26 -5.47
N LEU A 70 -12.17 6.65 -6.45
CA LEU A 70 -10.80 7.01 -6.83
C LEU A 70 -10.63 8.48 -7.22
N GLU A 71 -11.68 9.08 -7.80
CA GLU A 71 -11.73 10.48 -8.18
C GLU A 71 -11.63 11.43 -6.97
N THR A 72 -11.90 10.94 -5.76
CA THR A 72 -11.77 11.69 -4.51
C THR A 72 -10.37 11.57 -3.88
N LEU A 73 -9.54 10.63 -4.34
CA LEU A 73 -8.17 10.51 -3.86
C LEU A 73 -7.36 11.72 -4.30
N THR A 74 -6.67 12.35 -3.35
CA THR A 74 -5.73 13.44 -3.61
C THR A 74 -4.29 12.96 -3.45
N VAL A 75 -3.34 13.71 -4.02
CA VAL A 75 -1.92 13.42 -3.89
C VAL A 75 -1.49 13.46 -2.42
N GLU A 76 -2.01 14.43 -1.67
CA GLU A 76 -1.74 14.63 -0.25
C GLU A 76 -2.23 13.45 0.59
N ARG A 77 -3.40 12.87 0.27
CA ARG A 77 -3.90 11.67 0.96
C ARG A 77 -3.00 10.46 0.71
N ILE A 78 -2.70 10.18 -0.56
CA ILE A 78 -1.88 9.02 -0.95
C ILE A 78 -0.50 9.14 -0.32
N LEU A 79 0.14 10.30 -0.47
CA LEU A 79 1.47 10.55 0.03
C LEU A 79 1.52 10.96 1.50
N GLY A 80 0.37 11.04 2.18
CA GLY A 80 0.24 11.14 3.63
C GLY A 80 0.14 9.78 4.32
N GLU A 81 -0.22 8.70 3.60
CA GLU A 81 -0.40 7.34 4.12
C GLU A 81 0.83 6.75 4.83
N LYS A 82 0.79 6.56 6.14
CA LYS A 82 1.99 6.14 6.91
C LYS A 82 2.53 4.78 6.48
N ASN A 83 1.65 3.85 6.11
CA ASN A 83 2.04 2.52 5.69
C ASN A 83 2.57 2.55 4.24
N GLN A 84 3.87 2.32 4.06
CA GLN A 84 4.52 2.37 2.75
C GLN A 84 3.93 1.37 1.74
N GLU A 85 3.46 0.20 2.19
CA GLU A 85 2.81 -0.77 1.30
C GLU A 85 1.43 -0.31 0.86
N VAL A 86 0.65 0.30 1.75
CA VAL A 86 -0.64 0.90 1.39
C VAL A 86 -0.42 2.06 0.42
N MET A 87 0.51 2.96 0.71
CA MET A 87 0.86 4.06 -0.20
C MET A 87 1.26 3.53 -1.58
N ARG A 88 2.13 2.52 -1.65
CA ARG A 88 2.51 1.86 -2.90
C ARG A 88 1.30 1.28 -3.63
N GLY A 89 0.43 0.56 -2.92
CA GLY A 89 -0.80 -0.02 -3.47
C GLY A 89 -1.76 1.04 -4.01
N LEU A 90 -1.90 2.18 -3.32
CA LEU A 90 -2.70 3.32 -3.79
C LEU A 90 -2.10 3.94 -5.06
N ILE A 91 -0.77 4.15 -5.11
CA ILE A 91 -0.08 4.67 -6.30
C ILE A 91 -0.23 3.69 -7.48
N GLU A 92 -0.11 2.39 -7.24
CA GLU A 92 -0.37 1.35 -8.23
C GLU A 92 -1.81 1.43 -8.76
N ARG A 93 -2.78 1.68 -7.87
CA ARG A 93 -4.21 1.79 -8.21
C ARG A 93 -4.56 3.02 -9.04
N VAL A 94 -4.01 4.19 -8.70
CA VAL A 94 -4.25 5.45 -9.45
C VAL A 94 -3.33 5.62 -10.66
N GLY A 95 -2.19 4.92 -10.66
CA GLY A 95 -1.12 5.05 -11.63
C GLY A 95 -0.08 6.10 -11.23
N ALA A 96 1.20 5.76 -11.42
CA ALA A 96 2.31 6.67 -11.12
C ALA A 96 2.25 7.97 -11.96
N GLU A 97 1.87 7.88 -13.23
CA GLU A 97 1.72 9.06 -14.11
C GLU A 97 0.65 10.03 -13.61
N TRP A 98 -0.48 9.50 -13.11
CA TRP A 98 -1.53 10.32 -12.50
C TRP A 98 -1.00 11.09 -11.29
N LEU A 99 -0.18 10.43 -10.47
CA LEU A 99 0.43 11.02 -9.30
C LEU A 99 1.37 12.15 -9.71
N PHE A 100 2.30 11.88 -10.63
CA PHE A 100 3.27 12.88 -11.10
C PHE A 100 2.61 14.10 -11.77
N ALA A 101 1.59 13.87 -12.60
CA ALA A 101 0.86 14.94 -13.27
C ALA A 101 0.13 15.88 -12.29
N ARG A 102 -0.34 15.37 -11.15
CA ARG A 102 -1.08 16.15 -10.15
C ARG A 102 -0.22 16.66 -9.01
N ALA A 103 0.89 15.99 -8.73
CA ALA A 103 1.73 16.24 -7.56
C ALA A 103 2.40 17.61 -7.52
N GLN A 104 2.35 18.39 -8.60
CA GLN A 104 3.16 19.61 -8.78
C GLN A 104 4.60 19.39 -8.29
N ALA A 105 5.11 18.17 -8.49
CA ALA A 105 6.35 17.72 -7.90
C ALA A 105 7.51 18.43 -8.60
N VAL A 106 8.36 19.06 -7.81
CA VAL A 106 9.61 19.64 -8.29
C VAL A 106 10.70 18.59 -8.11
N VAL A 107 11.31 18.15 -9.21
CA VAL A 107 12.50 17.29 -9.15
C VAL A 107 13.63 18.10 -8.51
N ILE A 108 14.14 17.60 -7.38
CA ILE A 108 15.27 18.20 -6.66
C ILE A 108 16.59 17.68 -7.24
N ASP A 109 16.65 16.37 -7.48
CA ASP A 109 17.82 15.67 -8.01
C ASP A 109 17.37 14.41 -8.76
N GLU A 110 18.09 14.07 -9.83
CA GLU A 110 17.79 12.92 -10.67
C GLU A 110 19.07 12.20 -11.07
N LYS A 111 19.09 10.89 -10.82
CA LYS A 111 20.19 9.99 -11.11
C LYS A 111 19.64 8.73 -11.76
N GLU A 112 20.52 7.93 -12.36
CA GLU A 112 20.16 6.59 -12.86
C GLU A 112 19.56 5.71 -11.75
N CYS A 113 20.03 5.88 -10.51
CA CYS A 113 19.57 5.10 -9.37
C CYS A 113 18.24 5.57 -8.73
N GLY A 114 17.69 6.72 -9.13
CA GLY A 114 16.44 7.24 -8.60
C GLY A 114 16.21 8.73 -8.84
N THR A 115 15.01 9.19 -8.50
CA THR A 115 14.59 10.60 -8.63
C THR A 115 14.11 11.10 -7.28
N LEU A 116 14.67 12.20 -6.79
CA LEU A 116 14.24 12.87 -5.58
C LEU A 116 13.30 14.02 -5.94
N CYS A 117 12.08 13.99 -5.42
CA CYS A 117 11.05 14.97 -5.73
C CYS A 117 10.58 15.67 -4.45
N ARG A 118 10.32 16.97 -4.54
CA ARG A 118 9.63 17.77 -3.51
C ARG A 118 8.22 18.07 -3.96
N LEU A 119 7.26 17.83 -3.09
CA LEU A 119 5.87 18.18 -3.29
C LEU A 119 5.48 19.25 -2.29
N ALA A 120 4.91 20.34 -2.80
CA ALA A 120 4.27 21.34 -1.95
C ALA A 120 2.93 20.78 -1.47
N LEU A 121 2.75 20.71 -0.15
CA LEU A 121 1.47 20.39 0.46
C LEU A 121 0.84 21.70 0.93
N ASN A 122 -0.38 22.00 0.49
CA ASN A 122 -1.04 23.25 0.84
C ASN A 122 -1.20 23.37 2.37
N GLY A 123 -0.55 24.35 2.98
CA GLY A 123 -0.63 24.61 4.43
C GLY A 123 0.14 23.62 5.32
N HIS A 124 0.96 22.75 4.74
CA HIS A 124 1.74 21.74 5.47
C HIS A 124 3.22 21.76 5.07
N GLU A 125 4.06 21.10 5.88
CA GLU A 125 5.48 20.90 5.54
C GLU A 125 5.58 20.15 4.19
N PRO A 126 6.48 20.59 3.27
CA PRO A 126 6.62 19.93 1.98
C PRO A 126 7.02 18.48 2.16
N LEU A 127 6.46 17.61 1.34
CA LEU A 127 6.85 16.21 1.32
C LEU A 127 8.01 16.01 0.37
N VAL A 128 9.06 15.32 0.81
CA VAL A 128 10.14 14.87 -0.07
C VAL A 128 10.04 13.37 -0.25
N VAL A 129 10.00 12.94 -1.51
CA VAL A 129 9.81 11.55 -1.92
C VAL A 129 10.93 11.13 -2.84
N LEU A 130 11.58 10.03 -2.49
CA LEU A 130 12.56 9.34 -3.31
C LEU A 130 11.86 8.24 -4.13
N ARG A 131 11.81 8.40 -5.46
CA ARG A 131 11.39 7.35 -6.38
C ARG A 131 12.60 6.49 -6.73
N VAL A 132 12.55 5.21 -6.42
CA VAL A 132 13.60 4.22 -6.75
C VAL A 132 12.98 2.97 -7.34
N ARG A 133 13.72 2.30 -8.23
CA ARG A 133 13.36 0.98 -8.72
C ARG A 133 14.18 -0.06 -7.96
N CYS A 134 13.51 -1.01 -7.34
CA CYS A 134 14.15 -2.15 -6.70
C CYS A 134 14.70 -3.10 -7.79
N PRO A 135 16.01 -3.37 -7.83
CA PRO A 135 16.60 -4.22 -8.88
C PRO A 135 16.11 -5.68 -8.77
N SER A 136 15.99 -6.22 -7.56
CA SER A 136 15.62 -7.62 -7.33
C SER A 136 14.15 -7.93 -7.63
N THR A 137 13.24 -6.98 -7.40
CA THR A 137 11.79 -7.19 -7.61
C THR A 137 11.25 -6.49 -8.86
N GLY A 138 12.04 -5.60 -9.46
CA GLY A 138 11.63 -4.71 -10.55
C GLY A 138 10.61 -3.63 -10.15
N ARG A 139 10.14 -3.61 -8.88
CA ARG A 139 9.09 -2.71 -8.38
C ARG A 139 9.61 -1.30 -8.17
N THR A 140 8.76 -0.32 -8.46
CA THR A 140 9.03 1.09 -8.13
C THR A 140 8.49 1.41 -6.74
N TYR A 141 9.34 1.98 -5.89
CA TYR A 141 8.99 2.46 -4.57
C TYR A 141 9.08 3.98 -4.52
N PHE A 142 8.21 4.56 -3.71
CA PHE A 142 8.14 5.97 -3.41
C PHE A 142 8.40 6.09 -1.91
N LEU A 143 9.62 6.41 -1.52
CA LEU A 143 10.04 6.42 -0.12
C LEU A 143 10.02 7.85 0.39
N ARG A 144 9.35 8.09 1.51
CA ARG A 144 9.43 9.39 2.17
C ARG A 144 10.78 9.55 2.80
N VAL A 145 11.37 10.72 2.61
CA VAL A 145 12.63 11.08 3.25
C VAL A 145 12.50 12.48 3.87
N PRO A 146 13.38 12.84 4.81
CA PRO A 146 13.33 14.14 5.46
C PRO A 146 13.32 15.33 4.47
N PRO A 147 12.56 16.39 4.78
CA PRO A 147 12.29 17.49 3.84
C PRO A 147 13.53 18.33 3.48
N TRP A 148 14.56 18.28 4.32
CA TRP A 148 15.83 18.99 4.11
C TRP A 148 16.78 18.30 3.13
N MET A 149 16.48 17.06 2.69
CA MET A 149 17.34 16.34 1.76
C MET A 149 17.39 16.99 0.38
N ARG A 150 18.55 16.86 -0.27
CA ARG A 150 18.85 17.52 -1.55
C ARG A 150 19.43 16.62 -2.63
N THR A 151 19.89 15.43 -2.29
CA THR A 151 20.53 14.50 -3.26
C THR A 151 19.87 13.13 -3.18
N VAL A 152 19.83 12.42 -4.31
CA VAL A 152 19.32 11.04 -4.38
C VAL A 152 20.18 10.12 -3.50
N GLU A 153 21.49 10.31 -3.46
CA GLU A 153 22.44 9.50 -2.69
C GLU A 153 22.19 9.61 -1.18
N SER A 154 22.10 10.84 -0.65
CA SER A 154 21.79 11.06 0.78
C SER A 154 20.42 10.50 1.17
N ALA A 155 19.42 10.67 0.30
CA ALA A 155 18.09 10.12 0.50
C ALA A 155 18.10 8.59 0.52
N ARG A 156 18.82 7.96 -0.40
CA ARG A 156 18.97 6.50 -0.43
C ARG A 156 19.66 6.00 0.84
N ALA A 157 20.79 6.57 1.22
CA ALA A 157 21.51 6.19 2.44
C ALA A 157 20.60 6.22 3.67
N TRP A 158 19.82 7.30 3.82
CA TRP A 158 18.85 7.44 4.90
C TRP A 158 17.77 6.35 4.91
N THR A 159 17.28 5.92 3.75
CA THR A 159 16.27 4.84 3.69
C THR A 159 16.80 3.48 4.16
N PHE A 160 18.12 3.31 4.17
CA PHE A 160 18.80 2.12 4.71
C PHE A 160 19.35 2.33 6.13
N ASP A 161 19.06 3.49 6.74
CA ASP A 161 19.58 3.88 8.07
C ASP A 161 21.12 3.83 8.15
N VAL A 162 21.80 4.21 7.06
CA VAL A 162 23.27 4.28 7.00
C VAL A 162 23.76 5.69 6.67
N PRO A 163 24.95 6.09 7.16
CA PRO A 163 25.58 7.33 6.73
C PRO A 163 25.84 7.33 5.22
N GLU A 164 25.70 8.49 4.58
CA GLU A 164 25.97 8.64 3.13
C GLU A 164 27.40 8.20 2.75
N SER A 165 28.39 8.47 3.61
CA SER A 165 29.78 8.05 3.41
C SER A 165 29.99 6.53 3.39
N GLU A 166 29.08 5.78 4.01
CA GLU A 166 29.13 4.32 4.12
C GLU A 166 28.17 3.65 3.12
N PHE A 167 27.35 4.44 2.43
CA PHE A 167 26.39 3.94 1.47
C PHE A 167 27.07 3.55 0.16
N ALA A 168 27.52 2.30 0.08
CA ALA A 168 27.91 1.65 -1.18
C ALA A 168 26.65 1.00 -1.79
N PRO A 169 26.07 1.53 -2.88
CA PRO A 169 24.97 0.85 -3.54
C PRO A 169 25.47 -0.51 -4.02
N LEU A 170 24.87 -1.58 -3.51
CA LEU A 170 25.12 -2.94 -4.01
C LEU A 170 24.83 -2.94 -5.51
N VAL A 171 25.90 -3.00 -6.31
CA VAL A 171 25.81 -3.43 -7.70
C VAL A 171 25.61 -4.94 -7.62
N GLU A 172 24.36 -5.36 -7.53
CA GLU A 172 24.00 -6.77 -7.72
C GLU A 172 24.04 -7.04 -9.22
N THR A 173 25.13 -7.66 -9.65
CA THR A 173 25.39 -8.13 -11.02
C THR A 173 24.37 -9.17 -11.45
#